data_AF-A0A371X205-F1
#
_entry.id   AF-A0A371X205-F1
#
_cell.length_a   1.000
_cell.length_b   1.000
_cell.length_c   1.000
_cell.angle_alpha   90.00
_cell.angle_beta   90.00
_cell.angle_gamma   90.00
#
_symmetry.space_group_name_H-M   'P 1'
#
loop_
_entity.id
_entity.type
_entity.pdbx_description
1 polymer ?
#
loop_
_entity_poly.entity_id
_entity_poly.type
_entity_poly.pdbx_seq_one_letter_code
_entity_poly.pdbx_strand_id
1 'polypeptide(L)'
;MVRNSIFSKIVSLTVAFAFGLPQLGFAQSTTIAIDSSASQKPTIGQSSSGKPTINIVTPNAGVSVNKFTDFHIGTNGVVINNSAANVLTKTGGTVTGNANLKTSGAANVIVNQIRGAKSKLQGQAEVAGTKAQVVDFHPEVSRVGV
;
A
#
# COMPACT_ATOMS: atom_id res chain seq x y z
N MET A 1 52.23 -56.21 -7.98
CA MET A 1 51.35 -56.72 -6.92
C MET A 1 50.81 -55.53 -6.13
N VAL A 2 49.48 -55.31 -6.18
CA VAL A 2 48.59 -54.46 -5.33
C VAL A 2 48.92 -52.95 -5.25
N ARG A 3 48.38 -52.04 -6.07
CA ARG A 3 46.98 -51.53 -6.27
C ARG A 3 46.39 -50.76 -5.06
N ASN A 4 46.56 -49.43 -5.12
CA ASN A 4 45.65 -48.33 -4.71
C ASN A 4 44.81 -48.48 -3.42
N SER A 5 45.00 -47.57 -2.45
CA SER A 5 44.03 -47.32 -1.38
C SER A 5 43.89 -45.83 -1.07
N ILE A 6 43.28 -45.10 -2.01
CA ILE A 6 42.79 -43.71 -1.87
C ILE A 6 41.39 -43.65 -1.20
N PHE A 7 40.95 -44.71 -0.51
CA PHE A 7 39.52 -44.91 -0.18
C PHE A 7 39.11 -44.75 1.29
N SER A 8 39.96 -44.33 2.22
CA SER A 8 39.60 -44.38 3.65
C SER A 8 39.87 -43.12 4.48
N LYS A 9 39.48 -41.92 4.00
CA LYS A 9 39.22 -40.72 4.85
C LYS A 9 38.15 -39.78 4.25
N ILE A 10 37.05 -40.30 3.71
CA ILE A 10 35.90 -39.49 3.24
C ILE A 10 34.67 -39.74 4.13
N VAL A 11 34.87 -39.83 5.45
CA VAL A 11 33.75 -39.88 6.38
C VAL A 11 33.95 -38.81 7.44
N SER A 12 32.98 -37.91 7.50
CA SER A 12 32.75 -36.89 8.54
C SER A 12 33.62 -35.64 8.51
N LEU A 13 33.22 -34.67 7.67
CA LEU A 13 33.02 -33.31 8.17
C LEU A 13 31.86 -32.62 7.42
N THR A 14 30.69 -33.25 7.44
CA THR A 14 29.42 -32.58 7.14
C THR A 14 28.88 -31.98 8.43
N VAL A 15 29.58 -30.97 8.98
CA VAL A 15 29.04 -30.19 10.10
C VAL A 15 28.27 -29.03 9.49
N ALA A 16 26.97 -29.27 9.34
CA ALA A 16 25.87 -28.31 9.34
C ALA A 16 26.21 -26.84 8.99
N PHE A 17 26.22 -26.51 7.69
CA PHE A 17 25.84 -25.18 7.23
C PHE A 17 24.33 -25.15 6.94
N ALA A 18 23.54 -25.58 7.94
CA ALA A 18 22.09 -25.68 7.86
C ALA A 18 21.39 -24.58 8.68
N PHE A 19 22.04 -23.43 8.85
CA PHE A 19 21.47 -22.26 9.54
C PHE A 19 21.51 -21.03 8.63
N GLY A 20 20.36 -20.77 8.00
CA GLY A 20 19.97 -19.43 7.58
C GLY A 20 20.51 -18.97 6.24
N LEU A 21 20.01 -19.54 5.14
CA LEU A 21 19.85 -18.71 3.94
C LEU A 21 18.99 -17.51 4.36
N PRO A 22 19.46 -16.25 4.25
CA PRO A 22 18.59 -15.11 4.48
C PRO A 22 17.45 -15.26 3.48
N GLN A 23 16.23 -15.42 3.98
CA GLN A 23 15.06 -15.41 3.11
C GLN A 23 14.99 -14.02 2.50
N LEU A 24 15.32 -13.92 1.21
CA LEU A 24 15.15 -12.70 0.43
C LEU A 24 13.65 -12.42 0.40
N GLY A 25 13.19 -11.55 1.29
CA GLY A 25 11.81 -11.09 1.31
C GLY A 25 11.54 -10.30 0.04
N PHE A 26 10.64 -10.78 -0.81
CA PHE A 26 10.18 -10.02 -1.96
C PHE A 26 9.36 -8.80 -1.48
N ALA A 27 9.73 -7.61 -1.95
CA ALA A 27 8.91 -6.42 -1.75
C ALA A 27 7.54 -6.62 -2.42
N GLN A 28 6.46 -6.55 -1.65
CA GLN A 28 5.11 -6.60 -2.22
C GLN A 28 4.78 -5.26 -2.86
N SER A 29 4.24 -5.29 -4.09
CA SER A 29 3.80 -4.09 -4.78
C SER A 29 2.49 -3.56 -4.19
N THR A 30 2.32 -2.24 -4.23
CA THR A 30 1.04 -1.60 -3.91
C THR A 30 0.11 -1.76 -5.12
N THR A 31 -1.08 -2.29 -4.89
CA THR A 31 -2.10 -2.48 -5.93
C THR A 31 -3.37 -1.78 -5.48
N ILE A 32 -3.77 -0.74 -6.21
CA ILE A 32 -4.95 0.06 -5.93
C ILE A 32 -5.79 0.12 -7.20
N ALA A 33 -7.04 -0.33 -7.14
CA ALA A 33 -7.99 -0.26 -8.22
C ALA A 33 -9.21 0.57 -7.78
N ILE A 34 -9.52 1.60 -8.56
CA ILE A 34 -10.62 2.52 -8.28
C ILE A 34 -11.95 1.89 -8.70
N ASP A 35 -12.98 2.09 -7.89
CA ASP A 35 -14.34 1.71 -8.28
C ASP A 35 -14.84 2.58 -9.44
N SER A 36 -14.91 1.97 -10.63
CA SER A 36 -15.39 2.61 -11.85
C SER A 36 -16.88 2.96 -11.83
N SER A 37 -17.67 2.43 -10.88
CA SER A 37 -19.08 2.81 -10.67
C SER A 37 -19.27 4.02 -9.75
N ALA A 38 -18.22 4.46 -9.03
CA ALA A 38 -18.32 5.57 -8.09
C ALA A 38 -18.51 6.93 -8.81
N SER A 39 -19.44 7.76 -8.33
CA SER A 39 -19.72 9.08 -8.89
C SER A 39 -18.55 10.07 -8.73
N GLN A 40 -17.80 9.97 -7.63
CA GLN A 40 -16.54 10.67 -7.42
C GLN A 40 -15.42 9.63 -7.32
N LYS A 41 -14.33 9.86 -8.06
CA LYS A 41 -13.22 8.92 -8.16
C LYS A 41 -11.95 9.57 -7.60
N PRO A 42 -11.24 8.90 -6.67
CA PRO A 42 -9.88 9.31 -6.36
C PRO A 42 -9.02 9.15 -7.61
N THR A 43 -7.92 9.89 -7.68
CA THR A 43 -6.92 9.69 -8.75
C THR A 43 -5.64 9.13 -8.15
N ILE A 44 -4.96 8.26 -8.89
CA ILE A 44 -3.68 7.69 -8.48
C ILE A 44 -2.58 8.39 -9.28
N GLY A 45 -1.66 9.02 -8.57
CA GLY A 45 -0.42 9.56 -9.10
C GLY A 45 0.79 8.95 -8.43
N GLN A 46 1.92 9.62 -8.54
CA GLN A 46 3.16 9.25 -7.87
C GLN A 46 3.77 10.48 -7.20
N SER A 47 4.40 10.26 -6.05
CA SER A 47 5.21 11.27 -5.37
C SER A 47 6.59 11.39 -6.02
N SER A 48 7.37 12.40 -5.65
CA SER A 48 8.73 12.58 -6.19
C SER A 48 9.69 11.44 -5.85
N SER A 49 9.41 10.66 -4.80
CA SER A 49 10.16 9.44 -4.45
C SER A 49 9.61 8.17 -5.13
N GLY A 50 8.65 8.30 -6.05
CA GLY A 50 8.03 7.18 -6.76
C GLY A 50 6.98 6.39 -5.96
N LYS A 51 6.57 6.86 -4.77
CA LYS A 51 5.49 6.19 -4.02
C LYS A 51 4.14 6.45 -4.68
N PRO A 52 3.23 5.47 -4.73
CA PRO A 52 1.86 5.69 -5.17
C PRO A 52 1.19 6.75 -4.29
N THR A 53 0.49 7.67 -4.93
CA THR A 53 -0.19 8.78 -4.26
C THR A 53 -1.68 8.76 -4.61
N ILE A 54 -2.54 8.60 -3.61
CA ILE A 54 -3.99 8.67 -3.75
C ILE A 54 -4.43 10.11 -3.51
N ASN A 55 -4.88 10.79 -4.56
CA ASN A 55 -5.59 12.06 -4.40
C ASN A 55 -7.03 11.76 -3.98
N ILE A 56 -7.36 12.07 -2.73
CA ILE A 56 -8.69 11.83 -2.19
C ILE A 56 -9.75 12.67 -2.94
N VAL A 57 -10.99 12.19 -2.95
CA VAL A 57 -12.11 12.94 -3.50
C VAL A 57 -12.48 14.13 -2.64
N THR A 58 -13.18 15.11 -3.21
CA THR A 58 -13.69 16.31 -2.52
C THR A 58 -14.47 15.89 -1.26
N PRO A 59 -14.07 16.38 -0.06
CA PRO A 59 -14.78 16.05 1.17
C PRO A 59 -16.19 16.64 1.19
N ASN A 60 -17.12 15.90 1.78
CA ASN A 60 -18.45 16.40 2.14
C ASN A 60 -18.55 16.44 3.66
N ALA A 61 -18.85 17.61 4.24
CA ALA A 61 -18.85 17.83 5.68
C ALA A 61 -17.56 17.34 6.38
N GLY A 62 -16.40 17.51 5.72
CA GLY A 62 -15.10 17.08 6.24
C GLY A 62 -14.80 15.58 6.08
N VAL A 63 -15.68 14.80 5.45
CA VAL A 63 -15.47 13.37 5.18
C VAL A 63 -15.24 13.13 3.69
N SER A 64 -14.13 12.48 3.34
CA SER A 64 -13.83 12.06 1.97
C SER A 64 -14.01 10.54 1.85
N VAL A 65 -14.95 10.09 1.01
CA VAL A 65 -15.23 8.66 0.80
C VAL A 65 -14.67 8.21 -0.54
N ASN A 66 -13.59 7.45 -0.49
CA ASN A 66 -12.81 6.98 -1.62
C ASN A 66 -13.15 5.50 -1.88
N LYS A 67 -13.70 5.18 -3.04
CA LYS A 67 -14.18 3.83 -3.36
C LYS A 67 -13.20 3.06 -4.22
N PHE A 68 -12.85 1.86 -3.78
CA PHE A 68 -11.88 0.97 -4.42
C PHE A 68 -12.48 -0.42 -4.62
N THR A 69 -12.07 -1.09 -5.71
CA THR A 69 -12.28 -2.54 -5.87
C THR A 69 -11.12 -3.31 -5.27
N ASP A 70 -9.90 -2.79 -5.34
CA ASP A 70 -8.70 -3.39 -4.74
C ASP A 70 -7.91 -2.33 -3.99
N PHE A 71 -7.43 -2.69 -2.80
CA PHE A 71 -6.66 -1.78 -1.94
C PHE A 71 -5.62 -2.58 -1.15
N HIS A 72 -4.48 -2.82 -1.78
CA HIS A 72 -3.34 -3.48 -1.19
C HIS A 72 -2.18 -2.49 -1.07
N ILE A 73 -1.68 -2.32 0.15
CA ILE A 73 -0.51 -1.48 0.41
C ILE A 73 0.71 -2.39 0.44
N GLY A 74 1.57 -2.23 -0.55
CA GLY A 74 2.85 -2.93 -0.63
C GLY A 74 3.85 -2.43 0.40
N THR A 75 5.03 -3.05 0.48
CA THR A 75 6.06 -2.71 1.47
C THR A 75 6.58 -1.27 1.33
N ASN A 76 6.50 -0.69 0.13
CA ASN A 76 6.86 0.70 -0.13
C ASN A 76 5.80 1.70 0.39
N GLY A 77 4.65 1.23 0.86
CA GLY A 77 3.59 2.09 1.38
C GLY A 77 2.82 2.84 0.30
N VAL A 78 2.03 3.81 0.75
CA VAL A 78 1.22 4.71 -0.09
C VAL A 78 1.13 6.08 0.56
N VAL A 79 1.01 7.12 -0.25
CA VAL A 79 0.68 8.47 0.23
C VAL A 79 -0.79 8.77 -0.05
N ILE A 80 -1.50 9.27 0.95
CA ILE A 80 -2.87 9.77 0.84
C ILE A 80 -2.79 11.30 0.81
N ASN A 81 -3.10 11.91 -0.33
CA ASN A 81 -2.94 13.34 -0.55
C ASN A 81 -4.16 14.14 -0.10
N ASN A 82 -4.06 14.69 1.11
CA ASN A 82 -5.04 15.56 1.76
C ASN A 82 -4.63 17.03 1.73
N SER A 83 -3.81 17.45 0.76
CA SER A 83 -3.32 18.82 0.62
C SER A 83 -3.80 19.46 -0.67
N ALA A 84 -4.34 20.68 -0.62
CA ALA A 84 -4.62 21.47 -1.83
C ALA A 84 -3.34 22.10 -2.45
N ALA A 85 -2.27 22.19 -1.66
CA ALA A 85 -0.98 22.74 -2.05
C ALA A 85 0.11 21.66 -2.12
N ASN A 86 1.23 21.95 -2.76
CA ASN A 86 2.38 21.04 -2.77
C ASN A 86 2.93 20.89 -1.34
N VAL A 87 3.26 19.67 -0.95
CA VAL A 87 3.74 19.36 0.41
C VAL A 87 4.86 18.33 0.39
N LEU A 88 5.83 18.50 1.28
CA LEU A 88 6.87 17.51 1.53
C LEU A 88 6.34 16.48 2.54
N THR A 89 6.39 15.21 2.15
CA THR A 89 6.03 14.06 2.98
C THR A 89 7.29 13.43 3.58
N LYS A 90 7.12 12.70 4.68
CA LYS A 90 8.19 12.01 5.40
C LYS A 90 8.78 10.86 4.60
N THR A 91 7.94 10.12 3.88
CA THR A 91 8.37 8.89 3.18
C THR A 91 8.19 8.97 1.67
N GLY A 92 7.33 9.85 1.17
CA GLY A 92 7.04 10.01 -0.27
C GLY A 92 7.81 11.13 -0.96
N GLY A 93 8.61 11.93 -0.25
CA GLY A 93 9.16 13.17 -0.82
C GLY A 93 8.06 14.18 -1.15
N THR A 94 8.24 14.99 -2.19
CA THR A 94 7.28 16.04 -2.56
C THR A 94 6.07 15.45 -3.27
N VAL A 95 4.89 15.91 -2.86
CA VAL A 95 3.59 15.57 -3.46
C VAL A 95 2.93 16.84 -3.97
N THR A 96 2.50 16.82 -5.23
CA THR A 96 1.74 17.92 -5.86
C THR A 96 0.36 18.07 -5.22
N GLY A 97 -0.13 19.30 -5.09
CA GLY A 97 -1.45 19.57 -4.50
C GLY A 97 -2.60 18.83 -5.21
N ASN A 98 -3.52 18.29 -4.40
CA ASN A 98 -4.74 17.65 -4.84
C ASN A 98 -5.78 18.69 -5.28
N ALA A 99 -6.08 18.72 -6.58
CA ALA A 99 -7.03 19.65 -7.17
C ALA A 99 -8.46 19.51 -6.61
N ASN A 100 -8.85 18.34 -6.11
CA ASN A 100 -10.18 18.08 -5.54
C ASN A 100 -10.46 18.87 -4.27
N LEU A 101 -9.41 19.40 -3.63
CA LEU A 101 -9.46 20.08 -2.32
C LEU A 101 -9.37 21.60 -2.44
N LYS A 102 -9.25 22.15 -3.65
CA LYS A 102 -9.06 23.59 -3.87
C LYS A 102 -10.20 24.45 -3.32
N THR A 103 -11.43 23.95 -3.38
CA THR A 103 -12.64 24.69 -2.95
C THR A 103 -13.21 24.18 -1.63
N SER A 104 -13.07 22.89 -1.36
CA SER A 104 -13.63 22.22 -0.17
C SER A 104 -12.68 22.22 1.03
N GLY A 105 -11.38 22.40 0.80
CA GLY A 105 -10.36 22.20 1.82
C GLY A 105 -10.06 20.73 2.08
N ALA A 106 -9.24 20.48 3.09
CA ALA A 106 -8.81 19.15 3.48
C ALA A 106 -9.92 18.37 4.21
N ALA A 107 -9.87 17.04 4.12
CA ALA A 107 -10.71 16.15 4.92
C ALA A 107 -10.22 16.08 6.37
N ASN A 108 -11.15 15.93 7.30
CA ASN A 108 -10.90 15.51 8.68
C ASN A 108 -10.89 13.97 8.79
N VAL A 109 -11.72 13.31 7.98
CA VAL A 109 -11.85 11.86 7.92
C VAL A 109 -11.76 11.39 6.47
N ILE A 110 -10.92 10.40 6.23
CA ILE A 110 -10.71 9.76 4.93
C ILE A 110 -11.16 8.32 5.07
N VAL A 111 -12.25 7.98 4.38
CA VAL A 111 -12.78 6.63 4.33
C VAL A 111 -12.33 5.99 3.02
N ASN A 112 -11.63 4.86 3.11
CA ASN A 112 -11.35 3.99 1.98
C ASN A 112 -12.38 2.87 2.02
N GLN A 113 -13.37 2.93 1.14
CA GLN A 113 -14.41 1.92 1.02
C GLN A 113 -14.00 0.88 -0.03
N ILE A 114 -13.81 -0.38 0.39
CA ILE A 114 -13.24 -1.44 -0.44
C ILE A 114 -14.29 -2.51 -0.71
N ARG A 115 -14.67 -2.69 -1.98
CA ARG A 115 -15.72 -3.64 -2.39
C ARG A 115 -15.20 -5.02 -2.80
N GLY A 116 -13.90 -5.18 -3.03
CA GLY A 116 -13.30 -6.46 -3.43
C GLY A 116 -12.77 -7.26 -2.25
N ALA A 117 -11.69 -8.01 -2.50
CA ALA A 117 -11.06 -8.84 -1.49
C ALA A 117 -10.52 -8.00 -0.31
N LYS A 118 -10.34 -8.65 0.84
CA LYS A 118 -9.74 -8.00 2.02
C LYS A 118 -8.37 -7.39 1.68
N SER A 119 -8.17 -6.14 2.10
CA SER A 119 -6.90 -5.44 1.96
C SER A 119 -5.73 -6.19 2.61
N LYS A 120 -4.55 -6.12 1.96
CA LYS A 120 -3.26 -6.55 2.52
C LYS A 120 -2.43 -5.30 2.74
N LEU A 121 -2.12 -4.97 4.00
CA LEU A 121 -1.45 -3.73 4.37
C LEU A 121 -0.04 -4.04 4.88
N GLN A 122 0.90 -4.26 3.95
CA GLN A 122 2.28 -4.63 4.26
C GLN A 122 3.19 -3.41 4.48
N GLY A 123 2.74 -2.23 4.07
CA GLY A 123 3.43 -0.96 4.30
C GLY A 123 2.48 0.08 4.90
N GLN A 124 3.03 1.24 5.25
CA GLN A 124 2.26 2.31 5.89
C GLN A 124 1.55 3.22 4.87
N ALA A 125 0.39 3.73 5.27
CA ALA A 125 -0.26 4.86 4.62
C ALA A 125 0.16 6.17 5.30
N GLU A 126 0.70 7.10 4.52
CA GLU A 126 1.08 8.43 5.00
C GLU A 126 0.08 9.47 4.51
N VAL A 127 -0.47 10.30 5.39
CA VAL A 127 -1.33 11.43 5.00
C VAL A 127 -0.45 12.66 4.70
N ALA A 128 -0.49 13.14 3.46
CA ALA A 128 0.19 14.36 3.04
C ALA A 128 -0.68 15.59 3.31
N GLY A 129 -0.07 16.64 3.88
CA GLY A 129 -0.76 17.88 4.22
C GLY A 129 -1.47 17.81 5.56
N THR A 130 -2.71 18.28 5.60
CA THR A 130 -3.52 18.33 6.83
C THR A 130 -3.77 16.93 7.35
N LYS A 131 -3.55 16.73 8.66
CA LYS A 131 -3.81 15.46 9.32
C LYS A 131 -5.29 15.09 9.23
N ALA A 132 -5.56 13.81 9.00
CA ALA A 132 -6.89 13.25 8.98
C ALA A 132 -6.87 11.86 9.63
N GLN A 133 -8.03 11.45 10.15
CA GLN A 133 -8.26 10.04 10.49
C GLN A 133 -8.46 9.25 9.19
N VAL A 134 -7.80 8.10 9.06
CA VAL A 134 -7.96 7.20 7.92
C VAL A 134 -8.68 5.95 8.39
N VAL A 135 -9.74 5.56 7.68
CA VAL A 135 -10.56 4.39 8.00
C VAL A 135 -10.69 3.54 6.75
N ASP A 136 -10.25 2.28 6.84
CA ASP A 136 -10.47 1.29 5.80
C ASP A 136 -11.73 0.49 6.13
N PHE A 137 -12.73 0.56 5.24
CA PHE A 137 -14.03 -0.04 5.44
C PHE A 137 -14.37 -1.03 4.33
N HIS A 138 -14.71 -2.25 4.70
CA HIS A 138 -15.18 -3.29 3.78
C HIS A 138 -16.69 -3.51 4.04
N PRO A 139 -17.59 -2.98 3.21
CA PRO A 139 -19.01 -3.30 3.32
C PRO A 139 -19.24 -4.77 2.99
N GLU A 140 -19.95 -5.49 3.85
CA GLU A 140 -20.42 -6.84 3.48
C GLU A 140 -21.48 -6.74 2.37
N VAL A 141 -21.41 -7.65 1.40
CA VAL A 141 -22.47 -7.81 0.39
C VAL A 141 -23.60 -8.62 1.04
N SER A 142 -24.47 -7.96 1.81
CA SER A 142 -25.73 -8.56 2.23
C SER A 142 -26.67 -8.62 1.02
N ARG A 143 -26.75 -9.78 0.34
CA ARG A 143 -27.86 -10.04 -0.60
C ARG A 143 -29.12 -10.22 0.23
N VAL A 144 -30.00 -9.22 0.23
CA VAL A 144 -31.39 -9.45 0.66
C VAL A 144 -32.07 -10.18 -0.49
N GLY A 145 -32.25 -11.48 -0.34
CA GLY A 145 -33.14 -12.26 -1.21
C GLY A 145 -34.58 -11.85 -0.94
N VAL A 146 -35.33 -11.60 -2.02
CA VAL A 146 -36.79 -11.44 -1.98
C VAL A 146 -37.43 -12.82 -1.95
#